data_AF-A0A4Z0PYP9-F1
#
_entry.id   AF-A0A4Z0PYP9-F1
#
_cell.length_a   1.000
_cell.length_b   1.000
_cell.length_c   1.000
_cell.angle_alpha   90.00
_cell.angle_beta   90.00
_cell.angle_gamma   90.00
#
_symmetry.space_group_name_H-M   'P 1'
#
loop_
_entity.id
_entity.type
_entity.pdbx_description
1 polymer ?
#
loop_
_entity_poly.entity_id
_entity_poly.type
_entity_poly.pdbx_seq_one_letter_code
_entity_poly.pdbx_strand_id
1 'polypeptide(L)'
;MKTLDNRLTPVASAGPSLGVLISVVAGLWFWLQLPDWYHAGHAEAAGWLTRLVYNTWTALGLIVAANVAVARYTTAPMWRLGHCPALQGMQGAFVFVLGLLFHLLAGSFGVVLLWLGAADATMLNG
;
A
#
# COMPACT_ATOMS: atom_id res chain seq x y z
N MET A 1 -29.82 -30.96 12.49
CA MET A 1 -28.56 -31.01 11.71
C MET A 1 -28.46 -29.70 10.94
N LYS A 2 -27.74 -28.70 11.46
CA LYS A 2 -27.61 -27.35 10.89
C LYS A 2 -26.26 -27.27 10.16
N THR A 3 -26.26 -27.46 8.85
CA THR A 3 -25.19 -27.01 7.96
C THR A 3 -25.43 -25.53 7.66
N LEU A 4 -24.94 -24.68 8.55
CA LEU A 4 -24.95 -23.23 8.34
C LEU A 4 -23.52 -22.75 8.12
N ASP A 5 -23.37 -21.93 7.08
CA ASP A 5 -22.34 -20.92 6.88
C ASP A 5 -21.04 -21.32 6.19
N ASN A 6 -21.17 -21.96 5.01
CA ASN A 6 -20.12 -21.92 3.97
C ASN A 6 -20.22 -20.65 3.09
N ARG A 7 -20.55 -19.50 3.69
CA ARG A 7 -20.66 -18.23 2.97
C ARG A 7 -19.29 -17.56 2.87
N LEU A 8 -18.64 -17.81 1.73
CA LEU A 8 -17.90 -16.79 0.97
C LEU A 8 -16.68 -16.13 1.64
N THR A 9 -15.95 -16.80 2.54
CA THR A 9 -14.56 -16.37 2.74
C THR A 9 -13.75 -16.89 1.56
N PRO A 10 -13.19 -16.02 0.69
CA PRO A 10 -12.29 -16.48 -0.36
C PRO A 10 -11.22 -17.35 0.28
N VAL A 11 -11.01 -18.56 -0.25
CA VAL A 11 -9.94 -19.43 0.22
C VAL A 11 -8.65 -18.64 0.06
N ALA A 12 -7.95 -18.40 1.17
CA ALA A 12 -6.69 -17.66 1.15
C ALA A 12 -5.74 -18.36 0.17
N SER A 13 -5.24 -17.61 -0.82
CA SER A 13 -4.38 -18.13 -1.88
C SER A 13 -3.28 -17.13 -2.19
N ALA A 14 -2.07 -17.65 -2.44
CA ALA A 14 -0.90 -16.83 -2.73
C ALA A 14 -1.05 -16.02 -4.02
N GLY A 15 -1.70 -16.59 -5.05
CA GLY A 15 -1.89 -15.94 -6.36
C GLY A 15 -2.67 -14.63 -6.29
N PRO A 16 -3.92 -14.63 -5.79
CA PRO A 16 -4.70 -13.40 -5.62
C PRO A 16 -4.03 -12.39 -4.68
N SER A 17 -3.40 -12.87 -3.61
CA SER A 17 -2.70 -12.03 -2.62
C SER A 17 -1.50 -11.30 -3.25
N LEU A 18 -0.76 -11.99 -4.11
CA LEU A 18 0.33 -11.42 -4.90
C LEU A 18 -0.22 -10.42 -5.94
N GLY A 19 -1.33 -10.76 -6.60
CA GLY A 19 -2.00 -9.85 -7.54
C GLY A 19 -2.41 -8.52 -6.89
N VAL A 20 -2.93 -8.56 -5.66
CA VAL A 20 -3.24 -7.35 -4.90
C VAL A 20 -1.97 -6.56 -4.56
N LEU A 21 -0.91 -7.23 -4.08
CA LEU A 21 0.35 -6.56 -3.79
C LEU A 21 0.92 -5.85 -5.02
N ILE A 22 0.95 -6.53 -6.18
CA ILE A 22 1.40 -5.95 -7.45
C ILE A 22 0.52 -4.76 -7.84
N SER A 23 -0.80 -4.88 -7.71
CA SER A 23 -1.74 -3.80 -8.07
C SER A 23 -1.55 -2.56 -7.20
N VAL A 24 -1.31 -2.75 -5.89
CA VAL A 24 -1.01 -1.65 -4.96
C VAL A 24 0.31 -0.98 -5.34
N VAL A 25 1.36 -1.75 -5.58
CA VAL A 25 2.67 -1.22 -6.00
C VAL A 25 2.57 -0.46 -7.32
N ALA A 26 1.85 -1.00 -8.30
CA ALA A 26 1.61 -0.35 -9.58
C ALA A 26 0.83 0.97 -9.42
N GLY A 27 -0.19 0.99 -8.55
CA GLY A 27 -0.95 2.21 -8.24
C GLY A 27 -0.08 3.29 -7.58
N LEU A 28 0.77 2.91 -6.63
CA LEU A 28 1.72 3.84 -6.00
C LEU A 28 2.76 4.36 -7.00
N TRP A 29 3.29 3.47 -7.85
CA TRP A 29 4.22 3.85 -8.90
C TRP A 29 3.57 4.84 -9.89
N PHE A 30 2.35 4.55 -10.34
CA PHE A 30 1.61 5.44 -11.24
C PHE A 30 1.36 6.80 -10.59
N TRP A 31 1.02 6.83 -9.30
CA TRP A 31 0.85 8.06 -8.56
C TRP A 31 2.14 8.90 -8.51
N LEU A 32 3.31 8.26 -8.42
CA LEU A 32 4.61 8.95 -8.50
C LEU A 32 4.92 9.51 -9.88
N GLN A 33 4.44 8.90 -10.97
CA GLN A 33 4.68 9.34 -12.34
C GLN A 33 3.72 10.44 -12.83
N LEU A 34 2.59 10.59 -12.15
CA LEU A 34 1.55 11.56 -12.51
C LEU A 34 2.03 13.04 -12.60
N PRO A 35 3.00 13.58 -11.80
CA PRO A 35 3.38 14.97 -11.95
C PRO A 35 4.19 15.20 -13.22
N ASP A 36 5.16 14.33 -13.52
CA ASP A 36 5.99 14.41 -14.73
C ASP A 36 5.12 14.31 -15.98
N TRP A 37 4.15 13.39 -15.98
CA TRP A 37 3.22 13.22 -17.08
C TRP A 37 2.29 14.44 -17.26
N TYR A 38 1.84 15.03 -16.14
CA TYR A 38 1.01 16.23 -16.17
C TYR A 38 1.80 17.46 -16.66
N HIS A 39 3.03 17.66 -16.17
CA HIS A 39 3.90 18.76 -16.58
C HIS A 39 4.28 18.69 -18.06
N ALA A 40 4.43 17.49 -18.62
CA ALA A 40 4.69 17.31 -20.05
C ALA A 40 3.53 17.78 -20.96
N GLY A 41 2.29 17.83 -20.46
CA GLY A 41 1.10 18.15 -21.26
C GLY A 41 0.40 19.48 -20.96
N HIS A 42 0.53 20.04 -19.75
CA HIS A 42 -0.33 21.14 -19.28
C HIS A 42 0.42 22.17 -18.41
N ALA A 43 1.37 22.88 -19.03
CA ALA A 43 2.25 23.83 -18.33
C ALA A 43 1.52 24.93 -17.52
N GLU A 44 0.34 25.38 -17.96
CA GLU A 44 -0.37 26.54 -17.35
C GLU A 44 -1.39 26.15 -16.25
N ALA A 45 -1.91 24.92 -16.25
CA ALA A 45 -2.92 24.46 -15.27
C ALA A 45 -2.33 23.64 -14.10
N ALA A 46 -1.02 23.34 -14.13
CA ALA A 46 -0.37 22.41 -13.21
C ALA A 46 -0.28 22.87 -11.75
N GLY A 47 -0.27 24.18 -11.50
CA GLY A 47 0.09 24.70 -10.17
C GLY A 47 -0.82 24.22 -9.03
N TRP A 48 -2.13 24.18 -9.23
CA TRP A 48 -3.08 23.86 -8.16
C TRP A 48 -3.32 22.35 -8.00
N LEU A 49 -3.43 21.62 -9.12
CA LEU A 49 -3.69 20.18 -9.10
C LEU A 49 -2.47 19.43 -8.57
N THR A 50 -1.26 19.83 -8.97
CA THR A 50 -0.02 19.25 -8.43
C THR A 50 0.08 19.49 -6.92
N ARG A 51 -0.29 20.67 -6.41
CA ARG A 51 -0.33 20.93 -4.95
C ARG A 51 -1.37 20.08 -4.22
N LEU A 52 -2.54 19.85 -4.82
CA LEU A 52 -3.58 19.04 -4.20
C LEU A 52 -3.21 17.55 -4.17
N VAL A 53 -2.70 17.03 -5.28
CA VAL A 53 -2.33 15.62 -5.43
C VAL A 53 -1.06 15.29 -4.67
N TYR A 54 -0.07 16.19 -4.61
CA TYR A 54 1.25 15.94 -4.01
C TYR A 54 1.48 16.63 -2.67
N ASN A 55 0.43 17.04 -1.96
CA ASN A 55 0.63 17.47 -0.58
C ASN A 55 0.95 16.27 0.33
N THR A 56 1.64 16.55 1.44
CA THR A 56 2.07 15.57 2.43
C THR A 56 0.92 14.73 2.98
N TRP A 57 -0.27 15.31 3.18
CA TRP A 57 -1.44 14.59 3.70
C TRP A 57 -2.01 13.59 2.71
N THR A 58 -2.06 13.94 1.41
CA THR A 58 -2.48 13.02 0.35
C THR A 58 -1.49 11.86 0.25
N ALA A 59 -0.19 12.14 0.30
CA ALA A 59 0.85 11.10 0.30
C ALA A 59 0.72 10.15 1.51
N LEU A 60 0.55 10.70 2.72
CA LEU A 60 0.34 9.91 3.93
C LEU A 60 -0.94 9.08 3.87
N GLY A 61 -2.05 9.67 3.42
CA GLY A 61 -3.31 8.97 3.23
C GLY A 61 -3.18 7.80 2.26
N LEU A 62 -2.45 7.98 1.16
CA LEU A 62 -2.18 6.93 0.18
C LEU A 62 -1.32 5.81 0.77
N ILE A 63 -0.25 6.14 1.51
CA ILE A 63 0.61 5.16 2.20
C ILE A 63 -0.19 4.34 3.21
N VAL A 64 -1.03 4.98 4.02
CA VAL A 64 -1.88 4.31 5.00
C VAL A 64 -2.88 3.40 4.29
N ALA A 65 -3.57 3.89 3.26
CA ALA A 65 -4.52 3.10 2.48
C ALA A 65 -3.86 1.87 1.84
N ALA A 66 -2.67 2.05 1.26
CA ALA A 66 -1.89 0.96 0.67
C ALA A 66 -1.46 -0.08 1.71
N ASN A 67 -1.00 0.36 2.89
CA ASN A 67 -0.69 -0.52 4.02
C ASN A 67 -1.92 -1.29 4.50
N VAL A 68 -3.07 -0.64 4.65
CA VAL A 68 -4.32 -1.31 5.05
C VAL A 68 -4.75 -2.34 4.01
N ALA A 69 -4.64 -2.00 2.72
CA ALA A 69 -4.97 -2.92 1.64
C ALA A 69 -4.06 -4.16 1.65
N VAL A 70 -2.74 -3.98 1.70
CA VAL A 70 -1.78 -5.10 1.76
C VAL A 70 -1.95 -5.90 3.05
N ALA A 71 -2.20 -5.27 4.19
CA ALA A 71 -2.43 -5.96 5.45
C ALA A 71 -3.67 -6.87 5.36
N ARG A 72 -4.77 -6.35 4.81
CA ARG A 72 -6.06 -7.05 4.74
C ARG A 72 -6.10 -8.15 3.69
N TYR A 73 -5.53 -7.90 2.52
CA TYR A 73 -5.70 -8.76 1.34
C TYR A 73 -4.46 -9.58 0.98
N THR A 74 -3.31 -9.30 1.59
CA THR A 74 -2.07 -10.04 1.35
C THR A 74 -1.53 -10.62 2.64
N THR A 75 -1.14 -9.79 3.62
CA THR A 75 -0.41 -10.23 4.82
C THR A 75 -1.26 -11.10 5.74
N ALA A 76 -2.48 -10.67 6.10
CA ALA A 76 -3.35 -11.45 7.00
C ALA A 76 -3.81 -12.79 6.39
N PRO A 77 -4.21 -12.88 5.11
CA PRO A 77 -4.49 -14.16 4.47
C PRO A 77 -3.29 -15.12 4.48
N MET A 78 -2.08 -14.63 4.16
CA MET A 78 -0.88 -15.50 4.15
C MET A 78 -0.44 -15.92 5.55
N TRP A 79 -0.59 -15.05 6.56
CA TRP A 79 -0.36 -15.41 7.95
C TRP A 79 -1.26 -16.57 8.38
N ARG A 80 -2.55 -16.53 8.04
CA ARG A 80 -3.51 -17.60 8.35
C ARG A 80 -3.15 -18.91 7.63
N LEU A 81 -2.67 -18.84 6.39
CA LEU A 81 -2.17 -20.02 5.67
C LEU A 81 -0.97 -20.68 6.38
N GLY A 82 -0.07 -19.87 6.95
CA GLY A 82 1.08 -20.38 7.70
C GLY A 82 0.73 -21.22 8.93
N HIS A 83 -0.50 -21.08 9.46
CA HIS A 83 -1.03 -21.88 10.58
C HIS A 83 -1.69 -23.19 10.11
N CYS A 84 -1.86 -23.41 8.81
CA CYS A 84 -2.36 -24.66 8.24
C CYS A 84 -1.19 -25.52 7.76
N PRO A 85 -0.89 -26.65 8.43
CA PRO A 85 0.21 -27.55 8.04
C PRO A 85 0.09 -28.06 6.60
N ALA A 86 -1.14 -28.24 6.11
CA ALA A 86 -1.44 -28.71 4.74
C ALA A 86 -1.14 -27.68 3.64
N LEU A 87 -0.91 -26.40 3.99
CA LEU A 87 -0.72 -25.29 3.04
C LEU A 87 0.60 -24.53 3.31
N GLN A 88 1.56 -25.16 4.00
CA GLN A 88 2.96 -24.70 4.15
C GLN A 88 3.72 -24.77 2.81
N GLY A 89 3.16 -24.18 1.75
CA GLY A 89 3.84 -24.02 0.48
C GLY A 89 4.79 -22.83 0.52
N MET A 90 5.96 -22.96 -0.09
CA MET A 90 6.95 -21.88 -0.25
C MET A 90 6.34 -20.60 -0.84
N GLN A 91 5.32 -20.72 -1.69
CA GLN A 91 4.64 -19.58 -2.32
C GLN A 91 3.92 -18.67 -1.32
N GLY A 92 3.20 -19.23 -0.33
CA GLY A 92 2.49 -18.44 0.67
C GLY A 92 3.46 -17.70 1.60
N ALA A 93 4.55 -18.38 2.00
CA ALA A 93 5.61 -17.76 2.80
C ALA A 93 6.32 -16.64 2.03
N PHE A 94 6.59 -16.83 0.73
CA PHE A 94 7.19 -15.81 -0.11
C PHE A 94 6.31 -14.56 -0.21
N VAL A 95 5.01 -14.71 -0.50
CA VAL A 95 4.07 -13.58 -0.59
C VAL A 95 3.91 -12.89 0.77
N PHE A 96 3.92 -13.64 1.87
CA PHE A 96 3.91 -13.07 3.21
C PHE A 96 5.14 -12.18 3.47
N VAL A 97 6.34 -12.67 3.15
CA VAL A 97 7.58 -11.90 3.30
C VAL A 97 7.55 -10.63 2.45
N LEU A 98 7.07 -10.70 1.20
CA LEU A 98 6.90 -9.52 0.38
C LEU A 98 5.92 -8.51 1.00
N GLY A 99 4.82 -8.98 1.59
CA GLY A 99 3.88 -8.14 2.34
C GLY A 99 4.55 -7.45 3.55
N LEU A 100 5.36 -8.18 4.32
CA LEU A 100 6.11 -7.59 5.44
C LEU A 100 7.13 -6.54 4.98
N LEU A 101 7.89 -6.84 3.92
CA LEU A 101 8.84 -5.90 3.32
C LEU A 101 8.12 -4.63 2.83
N PHE A 102 6.96 -4.80 2.19
CA PHE A 102 6.13 -3.67 1.79
C PHE A 102 5.76 -2.78 2.98
N HIS A 103 5.29 -3.36 4.09
CA HIS A 103 4.93 -2.61 5.29
C HIS A 103 6.11 -1.82 5.86
N LEU A 104 7.30 -2.42 5.91
CA LEU A 104 8.50 -1.76 6.40
C LEU A 104 8.92 -0.60 5.49
N LEU A 105 8.92 -0.81 4.17
CA LEU A 105 9.31 0.22 3.20
C LEU A 105 8.29 1.35 3.15
N ALA A 106 7.01 1.05 3.00
CA ALA A 106 5.95 2.05 2.97
C ALA A 106 5.83 2.78 4.32
N GLY A 107 5.97 2.06 5.45
CA GLY A 107 5.95 2.63 6.78
C GLY A 107 7.13 3.58 7.04
N SER A 108 8.35 3.17 6.72
CA SER A 108 9.54 4.02 6.85
C SER A 108 9.45 5.26 5.95
N PHE A 109 8.93 5.11 4.73
CA PHE A 109 8.66 6.25 3.85
C PHE A 109 7.64 7.22 4.47
N GLY A 110 6.56 6.72 5.07
CA GLY A 110 5.58 7.55 5.79
C GLY A 110 6.19 8.29 6.98
N VAL A 111 7.08 7.66 7.75
CA VAL A 111 7.81 8.31 8.85
C VAL A 111 8.70 9.43 8.34
N VAL A 112 9.41 9.22 7.22
CA VAL A 112 10.25 10.25 6.59
C VAL A 112 9.40 11.45 6.17
N LEU A 113 8.23 11.23 5.56
CA LEU A 113 7.33 12.32 5.18
C LEU A 113 6.82 13.13 6.38
N LEU A 114 6.47 12.46 7.47
CA LEU A 114 6.08 13.13 8.72
C LEU A 114 7.23 13.96 9.29
N TRP A 115 8.45 13.43 9.27
CA TRP A 115 9.63 14.13 9.76
C TRP A 115 9.94 15.38 8.92
N LEU A 116 9.92 15.27 7.59
CA LEU A 116 10.12 16.41 6.68
C LEU A 116 9.03 17.48 6.87
N GLY A 117 7.76 17.07 6.94
CA GLY A 117 6.65 18.01 7.17
C GLY A 117 6.73 18.72 8.52
N ALA A 118 7.22 18.04 9.57
CA ALA A 118 7.45 18.66 10.87
C ALA A 118 8.64 19.65 10.84
N ALA A 119 9.73 19.31 10.14
CA ALA A 119 10.88 20.19 9.98
C ALA A 119 10.49 21.51 9.27
N ASP A 120 9.72 21.41 8.19
CA ASP A 120 9.23 22.60 7.46
C ASP A 120 8.35 23.49 8.36
N ALA A 121 7.49 22.90 9.18
CA ALA A 121 6.65 23.63 10.12
C ALA A 121 7.47 24.34 11.22
N THR A 122 8.59 23.76 11.66
CA THR A 122 9.47 24.41 12.65
C THR A 122 10.24 25.60 12.08
N MET A 123 10.68 25.54 10.82
CA MET A 123 11.41 26.65 10.18
C MET A 123 10.54 27.87 9.90
N LEU A 124 9.23 27.69 9.71
CA LEU A 124 8.28 28.79 9.44
C LEU A 124 7.82 29.53 10.71
N ASN A 125 8.04 28.95 11.90
CA ASN A 125 7.58 29.48 13.18
C ASN A 125 8.72 29.97 14.10
N GLY A 126 9.97 29.94 13.63
CA GLY A 126 11.18 30.31 14.37
C GLY A 126 11.83 31.60 13.91
#